data_AF-A0A1L7XXZ8-F1
#
_entry.id   AF-A0A1L7XXZ8-F1
#
_cell.length_a   1.000
_cell.length_b   1.000
_cell.length_c   1.000
_cell.angle_alpha   90.00
_cell.angle_beta   90.00
_cell.angle_gamma   90.00
#
_symmetry.space_group_name_H-M   'P 1'
#
loop_
_entity.id
_entity.type
_entity.pdbx_description
1 polymer ?
#
loop_
_entity_poly.entity_id
_entity_poly.type
_entity_poly.pdbx_seq_one_letter_code
_entity_poly.pdbx_strand_id
1 'polypeptide(L)'
;MDSDSADEISDAQVQQTLKIIQSAPFTPAEHRLLSSFVRDSVSPKATSIYLLRRISKDESSEQCDKHELWRLMTDWKCLVERFRRTIVPSRHQTLSVYGRDRGVCCLTGRSRLWWDVLGWSQTIVTPIIPDDIVDLFGCTEYVCDRPVKILYSNADDVQSNLLELLSVFLTKKQVDHLRLTVSAEPSGFEVCRKYWTLSKHAASAFREGQIQLEPNWNTKRRPDEDLNSSCYYSLWATMPVLIPLPITSKGHALRSGSEVELVTGDPDSAPLPSAFLFAIHRRFCNSLKSLEIDREILSKKSSKISIQWPSRLRKAWSARAFPWARWLWSYFPSQGRVWVYRLLLRIGASMYQKPNFWTQRVPFGLYIKHGQKKLIPKGEAPALQLVENLTNIQAPRLVESLDDGNYTYLVMTRLPGQPLMQELYTMSYPERTALANDLRKCVQQLKKIPNTNEPAICDANGGPVFDYRLPGRLGGPFHSEPEFNDFIITQDRLRDPCHARHHKICFTHADLNPNNILIHAGRLSGVVDFGCAGFFPDYWEYTKAMFGTPGLDSSFPALFEEVFGDSYRDELDAERKLWRVRPTF
;
A
#
# COMPACT_ATOMS: atom_id res chain seq x y z
N MET A 1 -15.19 7.70 2.74
CA MET A 1 -14.72 9.06 3.09
C MET A 1 -15.91 9.98 3.00
N ASP A 2 -16.40 10.47 4.14
CA ASP A 2 -17.46 11.47 4.20
C ASP A 2 -16.97 12.80 3.60
N SER A 3 -17.78 13.47 2.78
CA SER A 3 -17.47 14.77 2.17
C SER A 3 -16.99 15.81 3.20
N ASP A 4 -17.55 15.77 4.41
CA ASP A 4 -17.22 16.69 5.51
C ASP A 4 -15.76 16.52 5.99
N SER A 5 -15.20 15.32 5.91
CA SER A 5 -13.81 15.05 6.34
C SER A 5 -12.76 15.55 5.35
N ALA A 6 -13.08 15.62 4.05
CA ALA A 6 -12.17 16.14 3.04
C ALA A 6 -12.05 17.66 3.13
N ASP A 7 -13.15 18.35 3.44
CA ASP A 7 -13.17 19.79 3.64
C ASP A 7 -12.39 20.20 4.91
N GLU A 8 -12.50 19.44 6.01
CA GLU A 8 -11.71 19.71 7.23
C GLU A 8 -10.21 19.49 7.05
N ILE A 9 -9.77 18.50 6.26
CA ILE A 9 -8.34 18.30 5.98
C ILE A 9 -7.75 19.47 5.18
N SER A 10 -8.57 20.15 4.37
CA SER A 10 -8.15 21.32 3.59
C SER A 10 -8.03 22.62 4.40
N ASP A 11 -8.45 22.60 5.67
CA ASP A 11 -8.38 23.77 6.58
C ASP A 11 -6.94 24.28 6.72
N ALA A 12 -6.79 25.62 6.70
CA ALA A 12 -5.49 26.28 6.72
C ALA A 12 -4.65 25.91 7.96
N GLN A 13 -5.27 25.72 9.12
CA GLN A 13 -4.56 25.35 10.36
C GLN A 13 -4.08 23.90 10.31
N VAL A 14 -4.86 23.01 9.69
CA VAL A 14 -4.48 21.60 9.47
C VAL A 14 -3.28 21.55 8.53
N GLN A 15 -3.34 22.26 7.42
CA GLN A 15 -2.22 22.34 6.46
C GLN A 15 -0.96 22.97 7.08
N GLN A 16 -1.11 24.01 7.91
CA GLN A 16 0.00 24.60 8.65
C GLN A 16 0.65 23.58 9.60
N THR A 17 -0.16 22.85 10.37
CA THR A 17 0.33 21.85 11.33
C THR A 17 1.06 20.71 10.62
N LEU A 18 0.50 20.19 9.53
CA LEU A 18 1.14 19.15 8.73
C LEU A 18 2.46 19.62 8.12
N LYS A 19 2.58 20.89 7.70
CA LYS A 19 3.85 21.47 7.23
C LYS A 19 4.89 21.55 8.35
N ILE A 20 4.50 21.94 9.56
CA ILE A 20 5.40 21.96 10.73
C ILE A 20 5.92 20.56 11.01
N ILE A 21 5.02 19.57 11.08
CA ILE A 21 5.39 18.15 11.26
C ILE A 21 6.38 17.72 10.17
N GLN A 22 6.09 18.03 8.90
CA GLN A 22 6.93 17.63 7.77
C GLN A 22 8.32 18.29 7.75
N SER A 23 8.47 19.45 8.40
CA SER A 23 9.73 20.18 8.51
C SER A 23 10.61 19.71 9.67
N ALA A 24 10.05 18.91 10.58
CA ALA A 24 10.78 18.36 11.72
C ALA A 24 11.80 17.28 11.28
N PRO A 25 12.87 17.04 12.06
CA PRO A 25 13.91 16.10 11.70
C PRO A 25 13.51 14.63 12.02
N PHE A 26 12.34 14.19 11.56
CA PHE A 26 11.86 12.83 11.77
C PHE A 26 12.13 11.90 10.57
N THR A 27 12.07 10.59 10.83
CA THR A 27 12.05 9.59 9.75
C THR A 27 10.72 9.61 8.99
N PRO A 28 10.65 9.05 7.77
CA PRO A 28 9.38 8.96 7.03
C PRO A 28 8.25 8.24 7.79
N ALA A 29 8.57 7.20 8.56
CA ALA A 29 7.60 6.46 9.37
C ALA A 29 7.05 7.32 10.51
N GLU A 30 7.91 8.10 11.17
CA GLU A 30 7.54 9.03 12.23
C GLU A 30 6.70 10.20 11.71
N HIS A 31 7.09 10.82 10.60
CA HIS A 31 6.26 11.84 9.95
C HIS A 31 4.85 11.33 9.66
N ARG A 32 4.75 10.10 9.17
CA ARG A 32 3.46 9.47 8.90
C ARG A 32 2.67 9.22 10.18
N LEU A 33 3.33 8.70 11.21
CA LEU A 33 2.72 8.42 12.50
C LEU A 33 2.09 9.67 13.13
N LEU A 34 2.83 10.78 13.18
CA LEU A 34 2.34 12.04 13.75
C LEU A 34 1.38 12.77 12.82
N SER A 35 1.54 12.65 11.49
CA SER A 35 0.54 13.17 10.55
C SER A 35 -0.80 12.45 10.71
N SER A 36 -0.80 11.15 11.01
CA SER A 36 -2.01 10.38 11.31
C SER A 36 -2.69 10.81 12.60
N PHE A 37 -1.93 11.24 13.62
CA PHE A 37 -2.52 11.84 14.83
C PHE A 37 -3.42 13.04 14.48
N VAL A 38 -3.08 13.81 13.46
CA VAL A 38 -3.89 14.95 12.99
C VAL A 38 -4.97 14.51 12.02
N ARG A 39 -4.62 13.76 10.97
CA ARG A 39 -5.53 13.43 9.85
C ARG A 39 -6.63 12.46 10.24
N ASP A 40 -6.32 11.51 11.13
CA ASP A 40 -7.23 10.42 11.48
C ASP A 40 -8.02 10.71 12.77
N SER A 41 -7.80 11.89 13.39
CA SER A 41 -8.55 12.33 14.57
C SER A 41 -10.00 12.63 14.23
N VAL A 42 -10.85 12.69 15.25
CA VAL A 42 -12.27 12.99 15.10
C VAL A 42 -12.50 14.43 14.63
N SER A 43 -11.59 15.35 14.98
CA SER A 43 -11.59 16.73 14.47
C SER A 43 -10.15 17.16 14.18
N PRO A 44 -9.67 17.00 12.92
CA PRO A 44 -8.33 17.41 12.52
C PRO A 44 -8.03 18.87 12.85
N LYS A 45 -9.02 19.75 12.75
CA LYS A 45 -8.90 21.16 13.12
C LYS A 45 -8.64 21.36 14.61
N ALA A 46 -9.43 20.74 15.49
CA ALA A 46 -9.23 20.85 16.93
C ALA A 46 -7.86 20.27 17.37
N THR A 47 -7.48 19.13 16.79
CA THR A 47 -6.15 18.53 17.01
C THR A 47 -5.02 19.45 16.54
N SER A 48 -5.19 20.11 15.40
CA SER A 48 -4.21 21.07 14.88
C SER A 48 -4.07 22.29 15.79
N ILE A 49 -5.18 22.86 16.27
CA ILE A 49 -5.17 23.96 17.24
C ILE A 49 -4.46 23.54 18.53
N TYR A 50 -4.71 22.34 19.03
CA TYR A 50 -4.03 21.79 20.20
C TYR A 50 -2.51 21.72 20.00
N LEU A 51 -2.07 21.15 18.88
CA LEU A 51 -0.65 21.03 18.55
C LEU A 51 0.01 22.40 18.40
N LEU A 52 -0.59 23.31 17.62
CA LEU A 52 -0.06 24.66 17.45
C LEU A 52 0.06 25.39 18.79
N ARG A 53 -0.89 25.22 19.71
CA ARG A 53 -0.80 25.80 21.06
C ARG A 53 0.30 25.18 21.92
N ARG A 54 0.58 23.88 21.80
CA ARG A 54 1.67 23.24 22.53
C ARG A 54 3.03 23.68 22.00
N ILE A 55 3.15 23.84 20.70
CA ILE A 55 4.37 24.32 20.03
C ILE A 55 4.58 25.81 20.37
N SER A 56 3.57 26.66 20.19
CA SER A 56 3.68 28.11 20.44
C SER A 56 3.64 28.55 21.91
N LYS A 57 3.56 27.62 22.88
CA LYS A 57 3.47 27.97 24.31
C LYS A 57 4.78 28.50 24.89
N ASP A 58 5.90 28.15 24.27
CA ASP A 58 7.22 28.65 24.64
C ASP A 58 7.74 29.57 23.53
N GLU A 59 7.64 30.89 23.70
CA GLU A 59 8.21 31.91 22.78
C GLU A 59 9.77 31.85 22.68
N SER A 60 10.39 30.75 23.10
CA SER A 60 11.85 30.59 23.21
C SER A 60 12.38 29.51 22.26
N SER A 61 12.80 29.96 21.07
CA SER A 61 13.64 29.26 20.09
C SER A 61 13.01 28.07 19.33
N GLU A 62 13.37 27.95 18.05
CA GLU A 62 13.07 26.80 17.15
C GLU A 62 13.46 25.43 17.73
N GLN A 63 14.34 25.42 18.74
CA GLN A 63 14.79 24.21 19.43
C GLN A 63 13.73 23.67 20.41
N CYS A 64 12.92 24.54 21.03
CA CYS A 64 11.85 24.12 21.95
C CYS A 64 10.72 23.42 21.18
N ASP A 65 10.31 23.97 20.04
CA ASP A 65 9.30 23.39 19.14
C ASP A 65 9.65 21.97 18.71
N LYS A 66 10.92 21.73 18.35
CA LYS A 66 11.42 20.40 17.97
C LYS A 66 11.32 19.42 19.13
N HIS A 67 11.72 19.83 20.33
CA HIS A 67 11.67 18.99 21.52
C HIS A 67 10.24 18.61 21.89
N GLU A 68 9.30 19.54 21.75
CA GLU A 68 7.88 19.29 22.02
C GLU A 68 7.26 18.32 21.01
N LEU A 69 7.58 18.46 19.72
CA LEU A 69 7.18 17.50 18.70
C LEU A 69 7.73 16.08 18.98
N TRP A 70 8.98 15.98 19.47
CA TRP A 70 9.57 14.70 19.88
C TRP A 70 8.85 14.06 21.08
N ARG A 71 8.46 14.87 22.07
CA ARG A 71 7.67 14.40 23.22
C ARG A 71 6.30 13.90 22.77
N LEU A 72 5.58 14.69 21.98
CA LEU A 72 4.28 14.31 21.41
C LEU A 72 4.37 13.03 20.59
N MET A 73 5.40 12.88 19.76
CA MET A 73 5.66 11.65 19.01
C MET A 73 5.84 10.45 19.95
N THR A 74 6.63 10.59 21.00
CA THR A 74 6.94 9.51 21.95
C THR A 74 5.70 9.07 22.72
N ASP A 75 4.92 10.03 23.22
CA ASP A 75 3.66 9.78 23.92
C ASP A 75 2.64 9.15 22.97
N TRP A 76 2.55 9.62 21.73
CA TRP A 76 1.68 9.04 20.72
C TRP A 76 2.09 7.60 20.36
N LYS A 77 3.39 7.31 20.19
CA LYS A 77 3.90 5.93 20.03
C LYS A 77 3.45 5.04 21.19
N CYS A 78 3.57 5.53 22.43
CA CYS A 78 3.17 4.81 23.64
C CYS A 78 1.66 4.52 23.68
N LEU A 79 0.83 5.51 23.33
CA LEU A 79 -0.62 5.37 23.29
C LEU A 79 -1.06 4.37 22.21
N VAL A 80 -0.56 4.51 20.98
CA VAL A 80 -0.90 3.63 19.86
C VAL A 80 -0.47 2.18 20.15
N GLU A 81 0.66 1.96 20.84
CA GLU A 81 1.10 0.61 21.23
C GLU A 81 0.08 -0.11 22.11
N ARG A 82 -0.66 0.62 22.96
CA ARG A 82 -1.71 0.00 23.79
C ARG A 82 -2.84 -0.59 22.96
N PHE A 83 -3.17 0.00 21.80
CA PHE A 83 -4.18 -0.54 20.88
C PHE A 83 -3.71 -1.79 20.12
N ARG A 84 -2.41 -2.12 20.13
CA ARG A 84 -1.84 -3.32 19.50
C ARG A 84 -1.74 -4.52 20.45
N ARG A 85 -2.03 -4.37 21.74
CA ARG A 85 -1.75 -5.43 22.72
C ARG A 85 -2.66 -6.64 22.53
N THR A 86 -2.09 -7.83 22.73
CA THR A 86 -2.83 -9.09 22.70
C THR A 86 -3.30 -9.44 24.10
N ILE A 87 -4.61 -9.59 24.24
CA ILE A 87 -5.23 -10.07 25.47
C ILE A 87 -5.85 -11.43 25.17
N VAL A 88 -5.59 -12.40 26.03
CA VAL A 88 -6.23 -13.71 25.95
C VAL A 88 -7.57 -13.62 26.68
N PRO A 89 -8.71 -13.73 25.98
CA PRO A 89 -10.01 -13.71 26.64
C PRO A 89 -10.17 -14.93 27.54
N SER A 90 -10.92 -14.76 28.62
CA SER A 90 -11.30 -15.85 29.50
C SER A 90 -12.10 -16.94 28.75
N ARG A 91 -12.19 -18.13 29.33
CA ARG A 91 -12.94 -19.24 28.74
C ARG A 91 -14.42 -18.90 28.54
N HIS A 92 -15.03 -18.22 29.51
CA HIS A 92 -16.43 -17.78 29.41
C HIS A 92 -16.62 -16.80 28.25
N GLN A 93 -15.77 -15.78 28.16
CA GLN A 93 -15.81 -14.82 27.06
C GLN A 93 -15.65 -15.51 25.69
N THR A 94 -14.71 -16.45 25.60
CA THR A 94 -14.47 -17.23 24.39
C THR A 94 -15.70 -18.02 23.96
N LEU A 95 -16.40 -18.64 24.91
CA LEU A 95 -17.62 -19.41 24.63
C LEU A 95 -18.77 -18.53 24.14
N SER A 96 -18.99 -17.34 24.74
CA SER A 96 -20.02 -16.41 24.28
C SER A 96 -19.78 -15.98 22.83
N VAL A 97 -18.55 -15.59 22.50
CA VAL A 97 -18.20 -15.11 21.15
C VAL A 97 -18.24 -16.23 20.12
N TYR A 98 -17.75 -17.43 20.47
CA TYR A 98 -17.89 -18.60 19.60
C TYR A 98 -19.34 -19.05 19.43
N GLY A 99 -20.20 -18.84 20.44
CA GLY A 99 -21.63 -19.05 20.31
C GLY A 99 -22.23 -18.20 19.19
N ARG A 100 -21.86 -16.90 19.16
CA ARG A 100 -22.28 -15.98 18.09
C ARG A 100 -21.69 -16.34 16.72
N ASP A 101 -20.36 -16.43 16.63
CA ASP A 101 -19.62 -16.55 15.36
C ASP A 101 -19.52 -18.00 14.84
N ARG A 102 -20.03 -18.97 15.62
CA ARG A 102 -19.93 -20.41 15.37
C ARG A 102 -18.48 -20.91 15.24
N GLY A 103 -17.54 -20.20 15.87
CA GLY A 103 -16.10 -20.47 15.78
C GLY A 103 -15.49 -20.23 14.39
N VAL A 104 -16.22 -19.58 13.48
CA VAL A 104 -15.77 -19.26 12.12
C VAL A 104 -15.12 -17.88 12.12
N CYS A 105 -14.03 -17.71 11.35
CA CYS A 105 -13.42 -16.41 11.16
C CYS A 105 -14.37 -15.47 10.41
N CYS A 106 -14.79 -14.38 11.06
CA CYS A 106 -15.72 -13.38 10.52
C CYS A 106 -15.23 -12.73 9.21
N LEU A 107 -13.92 -12.65 8.99
CA LEU A 107 -13.34 -12.04 7.78
C LEU A 107 -13.11 -13.01 6.63
N THR A 108 -12.72 -14.25 6.93
CA THR A 108 -12.27 -15.20 5.89
C THR A 108 -13.25 -16.33 5.64
N GLY A 109 -14.25 -16.51 6.52
CA GLY A 109 -15.15 -17.65 6.50
C GLY A 109 -14.45 -18.99 6.79
N ARG A 110 -13.19 -18.96 7.26
CA ARG A 110 -12.45 -20.17 7.62
C ARG A 110 -12.82 -20.64 9.01
N SER A 111 -13.06 -21.93 9.15
CA SER A 111 -13.22 -22.63 10.43
C SER A 111 -12.04 -23.57 10.68
N ARG A 112 -11.98 -24.10 11.90
CA ARG A 112 -11.01 -25.15 12.26
C ARG A 112 -11.25 -26.38 11.39
N LEU A 113 -10.22 -26.84 10.70
CA LEU A 113 -10.26 -28.08 9.94
C LEU A 113 -10.15 -29.27 10.89
N TRP A 114 -10.94 -30.33 10.66
CA TRP A 114 -10.98 -31.49 11.56
C TRP A 114 -9.65 -32.25 11.63
N TRP A 115 -8.84 -32.20 10.57
CA TRP A 115 -7.52 -32.84 10.48
C TRP A 115 -6.36 -31.94 10.91
N ASP A 116 -6.62 -30.68 11.27
CA ASP A 116 -5.56 -29.76 11.69
C ASP A 116 -5.19 -29.96 13.17
N VAL A 117 -4.39 -31.00 13.39
CA VAL A 117 -3.89 -31.40 14.71
C VAL A 117 -2.91 -30.35 15.27
N LEU A 118 -2.22 -29.60 14.40
CA LEU A 118 -1.23 -28.58 14.77
C LEU A 118 -1.83 -27.20 15.03
N GLY A 119 -3.16 -27.04 14.85
CA GLY A 119 -3.88 -25.80 15.14
C GLY A 119 -3.49 -24.62 14.23
N TRP A 120 -3.05 -24.89 13.00
CA TRP A 120 -2.70 -23.87 12.01
C TRP A 120 -3.93 -23.14 11.45
N SER A 121 -5.07 -23.81 11.40
CA SER A 121 -6.40 -23.35 11.00
C SER A 121 -7.26 -22.87 12.18
N GLN A 122 -6.74 -22.89 13.40
CA GLN A 122 -7.48 -22.49 14.59
C GLN A 122 -7.83 -20.99 14.54
N THR A 123 -9.10 -20.70 14.79
CA THR A 123 -9.60 -19.34 15.01
C THR A 123 -9.36 -18.92 16.46
N ILE A 124 -9.22 -17.62 16.68
CA ILE A 124 -9.02 -17.02 17.99
C ILE A 124 -10.05 -15.91 18.20
N VAL A 125 -10.52 -15.77 19.43
CA VAL A 125 -11.33 -14.63 19.84
C VAL A 125 -10.41 -13.44 20.04
N THR A 126 -10.67 -12.38 19.28
CA THR A 126 -9.83 -11.18 19.21
C THR A 126 -10.63 -10.00 19.75
N PRO A 127 -10.08 -9.16 20.64
CA PRO A 127 -10.72 -7.91 21.03
C PRO A 127 -10.68 -6.92 19.86
N ILE A 128 -11.74 -6.12 19.70
CA ILE A 128 -11.73 -5.01 18.72
C ILE A 128 -10.81 -3.90 19.21
N ILE A 129 -10.92 -3.55 20.50
CA ILE A 129 -10.03 -2.67 21.25
C ILE A 129 -9.56 -3.44 22.49
N PRO A 130 -8.24 -3.46 22.82
CA PRO A 130 -7.75 -4.17 23.99
C PRO A 130 -8.38 -3.68 25.30
N ASP A 131 -8.86 -4.61 26.14
CA ASP A 131 -9.48 -4.32 27.44
C ASP A 131 -8.52 -3.65 28.44
N ASP A 132 -7.20 -3.85 28.31
CA ASP A 132 -6.19 -3.23 29.18
C ASP A 132 -6.03 -1.72 28.92
N ILE A 133 -6.73 -1.17 27.93
CA ILE A 133 -6.85 0.28 27.77
C ILE A 133 -7.55 0.93 28.97
N VAL A 134 -8.28 0.17 29.79
CA VAL A 134 -8.88 0.64 31.05
C VAL A 134 -7.83 1.22 31.99
N ASP A 135 -6.60 0.69 31.94
CA ASP A 135 -5.48 1.20 32.73
C ASP A 135 -5.19 2.67 32.45
N LEU A 136 -5.50 3.20 31.25
CA LEU A 136 -5.34 4.63 30.93
C LEU A 136 -6.29 5.53 31.74
N PHE A 137 -7.46 5.03 32.10
CA PHE A 137 -8.49 5.84 32.76
C PHE A 137 -8.28 5.97 34.27
N GLY A 138 -7.26 5.28 34.82
CA GLY A 138 -6.99 5.21 36.24
C GLY A 138 -8.07 4.39 36.92
N CYS A 139 -7.72 3.20 37.43
CA CYS A 139 -8.63 2.50 38.32
C CYS A 139 -8.75 3.33 39.61
N THR A 140 -9.86 4.05 39.79
CA THR A 140 -10.41 4.25 41.13
C THR A 140 -10.94 2.90 41.58
N GLU A 141 -10.09 2.09 42.21
CA GLU A 141 -10.61 1.02 43.07
C GLU A 141 -11.33 1.70 44.24
N TYR A 142 -12.65 1.54 44.29
CA TYR A 142 -13.41 1.79 45.50
C TYR A 142 -13.20 0.60 46.43
N VAL A 143 -12.17 0.68 47.29
CA VAL A 143 -12.12 -0.15 48.50
C VAL A 143 -12.78 0.67 49.61
N CYS A 144 -13.98 0.24 50.03
CA CYS A 144 -14.70 0.77 51.20
C CYS A 144 -15.06 2.27 51.14
N ASP A 145 -15.69 2.75 50.07
CA ASP A 145 -16.26 4.11 49.96
C ASP A 145 -15.29 5.27 50.25
N ARG A 146 -13.98 5.08 50.05
CA ARG A 146 -13.00 6.18 50.03
C ARG A 146 -12.05 6.07 48.84
N PRO A 147 -11.84 7.16 48.08
CA PRO A 147 -10.86 7.16 46.99
C PRO A 147 -9.44 7.14 47.58
N VAL A 148 -8.70 6.05 47.36
CA VAL A 148 -7.25 5.99 47.65
C VAL A 148 -6.49 6.18 46.34
N LYS A 149 -5.91 7.36 46.16
CA LYS A 149 -4.96 7.65 45.08
C LYS A 149 -3.63 6.99 45.46
N ILE A 150 -3.22 5.93 44.76
CA ILE A 150 -1.86 5.38 44.92
C ILE A 150 -0.90 6.31 44.17
N LEU A 151 -0.20 7.15 44.93
CA LEU A 151 0.78 8.13 44.44
C LEU A 151 2.05 7.44 43.93
N TYR A 152 2.18 7.32 42.62
CA TYR A 152 3.49 7.27 41.95
C TYR A 152 3.57 8.48 41.01
N SER A 153 4.17 9.57 41.51
CA SER A 153 4.12 10.91 40.90
C SER A 153 4.59 11.01 39.44
N ASN A 154 5.41 10.08 38.95
CA ASN A 154 5.89 10.11 37.56
C ASN A 154 5.03 9.28 36.59
N ALA A 155 4.28 8.29 37.09
CA ALA A 155 3.41 7.46 36.25
C ALA A 155 2.07 8.16 35.99
N ASP A 156 1.57 8.90 36.98
CA ASP A 156 0.35 9.70 36.88
C ASP A 156 0.46 10.79 35.80
N ASP A 157 1.61 11.46 35.70
CA ASP A 157 1.85 12.51 34.71
C ASP A 157 1.89 11.95 33.27
N VAL A 158 2.58 10.82 33.06
CA VAL A 158 2.61 10.15 31.75
C VAL A 158 1.21 9.70 31.36
N GLN A 159 0.48 9.07 32.27
CA GLN A 159 -0.86 8.59 32.00
C GLN A 159 -1.85 9.72 31.72
N SER A 160 -1.75 10.83 32.46
CA SER A 160 -2.52 12.05 32.23
C SER A 160 -2.26 12.60 30.82
N ASN A 161 -1.01 12.65 30.38
CA ASN A 161 -0.64 13.09 29.03
C ASN A 161 -1.20 12.17 27.95
N LEU A 162 -1.13 10.83 28.13
CA LEU A 162 -1.70 9.88 27.18
C LEU A 162 -3.23 10.02 27.07
N LEU A 163 -3.91 10.24 28.20
CA LEU A 163 -5.36 10.46 28.23
C LEU A 163 -5.75 11.79 27.57
N GLU A 164 -4.95 12.83 27.74
CA GLU A 164 -5.12 14.10 27.04
C GLU A 164 -5.00 13.89 25.52
N LEU A 165 -3.95 13.22 25.05
CA LEU A 165 -3.77 12.92 23.63
C LEU A 165 -4.92 12.08 23.07
N LEU A 166 -5.37 11.07 23.80
CA LEU A 166 -6.54 10.28 23.41
C LEU A 166 -7.80 11.13 23.31
N SER A 167 -7.99 12.07 24.23
CA SER A 167 -9.13 13.01 24.24
C SER A 167 -9.07 14.02 23.10
N VAL A 168 -7.87 14.45 22.71
CA VAL A 168 -7.67 15.30 21.52
C VAL A 168 -7.92 14.50 20.24
N PHE A 169 -7.53 13.23 20.22
CA PHE A 169 -7.68 12.36 19.05
C PHE A 169 -9.13 11.92 18.82
N LEU A 170 -9.86 11.54 19.87
CA LEU A 170 -11.23 11.00 19.77
C LEU A 170 -12.34 12.00 20.17
N THR A 171 -12.01 13.13 20.80
CA THR A 171 -12.90 13.97 21.63
C THR A 171 -13.25 13.37 22.98
N LYS A 172 -13.42 14.23 23.99
CA LYS A 172 -13.82 13.84 25.35
C LYS A 172 -15.08 12.96 25.36
N LYS A 173 -16.10 13.31 24.56
CA LYS A 173 -17.35 12.53 24.45
C LYS A 173 -17.10 11.09 24.02
N GLN A 174 -16.24 10.85 23.03
CA GLN A 174 -15.94 9.49 22.59
C GLN A 174 -15.04 8.76 23.58
N VAL A 175 -14.12 9.45 24.25
CA VAL A 175 -13.31 8.85 25.32
C VAL A 175 -14.17 8.40 26.49
N ASP A 176 -15.13 9.22 26.92
CA ASP A 176 -16.08 8.84 27.98
C ASP A 176 -16.93 7.63 27.55
N HIS A 177 -17.39 7.60 26.30
CA HIS A 177 -18.13 6.46 25.77
C HIS A 177 -17.27 5.18 25.67
N LEU A 178 -16.01 5.31 25.21
CA LEU A 178 -15.05 4.21 25.18
C LEU A 178 -14.79 3.67 26.59
N ARG A 179 -14.58 4.56 27.58
CA ARG A 179 -14.38 4.19 28.97
C ARG A 179 -15.56 3.38 29.50
N LEU A 180 -16.79 3.84 29.28
CA LEU A 180 -17.99 3.12 29.69
C LEU A 180 -18.10 1.75 29.02
N THR A 181 -17.82 1.68 27.72
CA THR A 181 -17.93 0.43 26.94
C THR A 181 -16.91 -0.61 27.40
N VAL A 182 -15.64 -0.23 27.59
CA VAL A 182 -14.60 -1.19 27.95
C VAL A 182 -14.72 -1.61 29.42
N SER A 183 -15.13 -0.69 30.30
CA SER A 183 -15.29 -0.93 31.74
C SER A 183 -16.61 -1.64 32.11
N ALA A 184 -17.51 -1.86 31.14
CA ALA A 184 -18.78 -2.54 31.40
C ALA A 184 -18.57 -3.96 31.94
N GLU A 185 -19.42 -4.35 32.90
CA GLU A 185 -19.40 -5.70 33.47
C GLU A 185 -19.55 -6.76 32.36
N PRO A 186 -18.78 -7.85 32.41
CA PRO A 186 -18.69 -8.82 31.32
C PRO A 186 -19.93 -9.71 31.24
N SER A 187 -21.03 -9.19 30.70
CA SER A 187 -22.20 -9.96 30.27
C SER A 187 -21.96 -10.62 28.90
N GLY A 188 -22.71 -11.67 28.56
CA GLY A 188 -22.61 -12.30 27.23
C GLY A 188 -22.82 -11.30 26.09
N PHE A 189 -23.74 -10.35 26.29
CA PHE A 189 -24.02 -9.24 25.38
C PHE A 189 -22.79 -8.34 25.18
N GLU A 190 -22.26 -7.77 26.27
CA GLU A 190 -21.11 -6.84 26.23
C GLU A 190 -19.85 -7.50 25.69
N VAL A 191 -19.64 -8.78 26.03
CA VAL A 191 -18.53 -9.55 25.49
C VAL A 191 -18.64 -9.70 23.98
N CYS A 192 -19.83 -10.01 23.44
CA CYS A 192 -20.01 -10.08 21.99
C CYS A 192 -19.80 -8.72 21.32
N ARG A 193 -20.22 -7.61 21.94
CA ARG A 193 -19.97 -6.26 21.41
C ARG A 193 -18.47 -5.94 21.29
N LYS A 194 -17.64 -6.41 22.24
CA LYS A 194 -16.20 -6.13 22.32
C LYS A 194 -15.29 -7.07 21.53
N TYR A 195 -15.76 -8.28 21.24
CA TYR A 195 -14.93 -9.36 20.71
C TYR A 195 -15.52 -10.01 19.45
N TRP A 196 -14.63 -10.63 18.67
CA TRP A 196 -15.00 -11.35 17.45
C TRP A 196 -13.99 -12.42 17.07
N THR A 197 -14.43 -13.38 16.26
CA THR A 197 -13.65 -14.57 15.92
C THR A 197 -12.87 -14.36 14.63
N LEU A 198 -11.55 -14.52 14.69
CA LEU A 198 -10.65 -14.35 13.55
C LEU A 198 -9.70 -15.54 13.39
N SER A 199 -9.21 -15.80 12.17
CA SER A 199 -8.04 -16.69 11.99
C SER A 199 -6.80 -16.00 12.54
N LYS A 200 -5.77 -16.75 12.95
CA LYS A 200 -4.51 -16.17 13.47
C LYS A 200 -3.90 -15.10 12.56
N HIS A 201 -3.91 -15.35 11.25
CA HIS A 201 -3.40 -14.39 10.26
C HIS A 201 -4.31 -13.16 10.13
N ALA A 202 -5.64 -13.33 10.13
CA ALA A 202 -6.57 -12.21 10.10
C ALA A 202 -6.54 -11.36 11.37
N ALA A 203 -6.40 -11.99 12.53
CA ALA A 203 -6.24 -11.30 13.82
C ALA A 203 -4.95 -10.48 13.87
N SER A 204 -3.86 -11.03 13.33
CA SER A 204 -2.62 -10.27 13.18
C SER A 204 -2.82 -9.08 12.25
N ALA A 205 -3.35 -9.30 11.04
CA ALA A 205 -3.58 -8.21 10.08
C ALA A 205 -4.47 -7.10 10.65
N PHE A 206 -5.51 -7.45 11.39
CA PHE A 206 -6.39 -6.49 12.06
C PHE A 206 -5.63 -5.68 13.12
N ARG A 207 -5.01 -6.37 14.08
CA ARG A 207 -4.28 -5.75 15.20
C ARG A 207 -3.12 -4.85 14.76
N GLU A 208 -2.45 -5.20 13.66
CA GLU A 208 -1.37 -4.41 13.08
C GLU A 208 -1.89 -3.22 12.23
N GLY A 209 -3.20 -2.99 12.21
CA GLY A 209 -3.82 -1.91 11.45
C GLY A 209 -3.76 -2.11 9.93
N GLN A 210 -3.48 -3.32 9.43
CA GLN A 210 -3.38 -3.60 7.99
C GLN A 210 -4.75 -3.65 7.31
N ILE A 211 -5.79 -3.96 8.08
CA ILE A 211 -7.18 -3.97 7.63
C ILE A 211 -8.04 -3.15 8.58
N GLN A 212 -8.97 -2.42 8.00
CA GLN A 212 -9.98 -1.65 8.72
C GLN A 212 -11.36 -1.95 8.14
N LEU A 213 -12.37 -1.89 8.99
CA LEU A 213 -13.77 -2.06 8.60
C LEU A 213 -14.47 -0.70 8.63
N GLU A 214 -15.20 -0.40 7.57
CA GLU A 214 -16.08 0.76 7.47
C GLU A 214 -17.51 0.26 7.32
N PRO A 215 -18.48 0.78 8.09
CA PRO A 215 -19.89 0.49 7.87
C PRO A 215 -20.29 0.69 6.40
N ASN A 216 -20.93 -0.30 5.77
CA ASN A 216 -21.54 -0.13 4.44
C ASN A 216 -22.96 0.46 4.53
N TRP A 217 -23.26 1.17 5.62
CA TRP A 217 -24.54 1.82 5.88
C TRP A 217 -24.34 3.26 6.34
N ASN A 218 -25.37 4.07 6.18
CA ASN A 218 -25.33 5.47 6.62
C ASN A 218 -25.48 5.57 8.14
N THR A 219 -24.36 5.72 8.85
CA THR A 219 -24.32 5.85 10.31
C THR A 219 -25.09 7.07 10.84
N LYS A 220 -25.13 8.19 10.09
CA LYS A 220 -25.93 9.38 10.45
C LYS A 220 -27.44 9.08 10.45
N ARG A 221 -27.89 8.10 9.66
CA ARG A 221 -29.30 7.69 9.55
C ARG A 221 -29.64 6.43 10.35
N ARG A 222 -28.66 5.58 10.64
CA ARG A 222 -28.81 4.26 11.29
C ARG A 222 -27.66 4.02 12.28
N PRO A 223 -27.71 4.63 13.48
CA PRO A 223 -26.62 4.54 14.46
C PRO A 223 -26.46 3.14 15.06
N ASP A 224 -27.54 2.37 15.13
CA ASP A 224 -27.60 1.07 15.83
C ASP A 224 -27.83 -0.11 14.88
N GLU A 225 -27.42 0.02 13.61
CA GLU A 225 -27.57 -1.06 12.60
C GLU A 225 -26.80 -2.34 13.02
N ASP A 226 -25.76 -2.19 13.84
CA ASP A 226 -24.99 -3.27 14.43
C ASP A 226 -25.70 -4.00 15.59
N LEU A 227 -26.90 -3.56 15.99
CA LEU A 227 -27.79 -4.32 16.88
C LEU A 227 -28.76 -5.22 16.12
N ASN A 228 -28.83 -5.10 14.79
CA ASN A 228 -29.62 -6.01 13.96
C ASN A 228 -28.99 -7.41 13.91
N SER A 229 -29.78 -8.39 13.46
CA SER A 229 -29.29 -9.76 13.25
C SER A 229 -28.21 -9.88 12.16
N SER A 230 -28.11 -8.91 11.25
CA SER A 230 -27.12 -8.90 10.17
C SER A 230 -26.74 -7.49 9.74
N CYS A 231 -25.46 -7.27 9.42
CA CYS A 231 -24.97 -6.01 8.84
C CYS A 231 -23.76 -6.22 7.92
N TYR A 232 -23.47 -5.24 7.04
CA TYR A 232 -22.41 -5.31 6.04
C TYR A 232 -21.34 -4.24 6.26
N TYR A 233 -20.07 -4.64 6.32
CA TYR A 233 -18.92 -3.74 6.37
C TYR A 233 -18.13 -3.80 5.08
N SER A 234 -17.58 -2.67 4.68
CA SER A 234 -16.55 -2.57 3.65
C SER A 234 -15.18 -2.73 4.28
N LEU A 235 -14.40 -3.71 3.82
CA LEU A 235 -13.03 -3.93 4.25
C LEU A 235 -12.07 -3.08 3.43
N TRP A 236 -11.23 -2.29 4.09
CA TRP A 236 -10.18 -1.51 3.45
C TRP A 236 -8.81 -1.94 3.93
N ALA A 237 -7.84 -1.97 3.03
CA ALA A 237 -6.46 -2.22 3.37
C ALA A 237 -5.74 -0.90 3.68
N THR A 238 -5.01 -0.86 4.78
CA THR A 238 -4.21 0.31 5.15
C THR A 238 -2.88 0.26 4.43
N MET A 239 -2.54 1.34 3.73
CA MET A 239 -1.29 1.39 2.95
C MET A 239 -0.08 1.56 3.87
N PRO A 240 1.07 0.90 3.58
CA PRO A 240 1.27 -0.12 2.55
C PRO A 240 0.69 -1.48 2.89
N VAL A 241 0.22 -2.17 1.86
CA VAL A 241 -0.01 -3.62 1.92
C VAL A 241 1.33 -4.35 1.70
N LEU A 242 2.18 -4.41 2.73
CA LEU A 242 3.48 -5.10 2.68
C LEU A 242 3.34 -6.63 2.71
N ILE A 243 2.26 -7.11 3.35
CA ILE A 243 1.97 -8.53 3.54
C ILE A 243 0.66 -8.85 2.82
N PRO A 244 0.57 -9.99 2.11
CA PRO A 244 -0.69 -10.43 1.52
C PRO A 244 -1.81 -10.48 2.56
N LEU A 245 -2.95 -9.89 2.22
CA LEU A 245 -4.14 -9.93 3.06
C LEU A 245 -4.59 -11.39 3.30
N PRO A 246 -5.31 -11.64 4.41
CA PRO A 246 -5.73 -12.99 4.77
C PRO A 246 -6.47 -13.72 3.66
N ILE A 247 -6.24 -15.03 3.55
CA ILE A 247 -6.86 -15.87 2.52
C ILE A 247 -8.23 -16.34 3.01
N THR A 248 -9.24 -16.17 2.17
CA THR A 248 -10.61 -16.65 2.37
C THR A 248 -10.68 -18.19 2.40
N SER A 249 -11.82 -18.73 2.83
CA SER A 249 -12.14 -20.17 2.72
C SER A 249 -12.15 -20.66 1.27
N LYS A 250 -12.39 -19.77 0.31
CA LYS A 250 -12.37 -20.04 -1.14
C LYS A 250 -10.95 -20.04 -1.75
N GLY A 251 -9.91 -19.81 -0.95
CA GLY A 251 -8.52 -19.83 -1.41
C GLY A 251 -8.02 -18.52 -2.05
N HIS A 252 -8.83 -17.48 -2.09
CA HIS A 252 -8.43 -16.15 -2.58
C HIS A 252 -8.02 -15.24 -1.43
N ALA A 253 -6.97 -14.43 -1.62
CA ALA A 253 -6.65 -13.34 -0.69
C ALA A 253 -7.80 -12.33 -0.64
N LEU A 254 -8.09 -11.81 0.55
CA LEU A 254 -9.00 -10.67 0.72
C LEU A 254 -8.51 -9.49 -0.13
N ARG A 255 -9.45 -8.68 -0.63
CA ARG A 255 -9.16 -7.48 -1.41
C ARG A 255 -9.69 -6.25 -0.67
N SER A 256 -8.96 -5.15 -0.75
CA SER A 256 -9.52 -3.85 -0.33
C SER A 256 -10.78 -3.56 -1.14
N GLY A 257 -11.84 -3.07 -0.49
CA GLY A 257 -13.18 -2.91 -1.04
C GLY A 257 -14.06 -4.15 -0.96
N SER A 258 -13.60 -5.27 -0.39
CA SER A 258 -14.46 -6.47 -0.21
C SER A 258 -15.54 -6.21 0.85
N GLU A 259 -16.74 -6.71 0.63
CA GLU A 259 -17.81 -6.71 1.63
C GLU A 259 -17.62 -7.84 2.64
N VAL A 260 -17.89 -7.53 3.91
CA VAL A 260 -17.85 -8.44 5.05
C VAL A 260 -19.22 -8.42 5.70
N GLU A 261 -19.92 -9.54 5.65
CA GLU A 261 -21.21 -9.73 6.30
C GLU A 261 -21.00 -10.30 7.71
N LEU A 262 -21.57 -9.65 8.72
CA LEU A 262 -21.63 -10.16 10.08
C LEU A 262 -23.07 -10.55 10.40
N VAL A 263 -23.27 -11.73 10.99
CA VAL A 263 -24.61 -12.28 11.26
C VAL A 263 -24.63 -12.92 12.65
N THR A 264 -25.73 -12.71 13.37
CA THR A 264 -26.07 -13.39 14.63
C THR A 264 -27.48 -13.97 14.56
N GLY A 265 -27.68 -15.11 15.22
CA GLY A 265 -29.00 -15.72 15.38
C GLY A 265 -29.76 -15.22 16.61
N ASP A 266 -29.11 -14.47 17.49
CA ASP A 266 -29.66 -13.99 18.77
C ASP A 266 -29.10 -12.58 19.05
N PRO A 267 -29.70 -11.53 18.45
CA PRO A 267 -29.22 -10.16 18.62
C PRO A 267 -29.36 -9.64 20.05
N ASP A 268 -30.31 -10.18 20.84
CA ASP A 268 -30.60 -9.72 22.20
C ASP A 268 -29.59 -10.24 23.22
N SER A 269 -29.09 -11.47 23.08
CA SER A 269 -28.09 -12.05 24.00
C SER A 269 -26.67 -12.09 23.43
N ALA A 270 -26.54 -12.15 22.10
CA ALA A 270 -25.28 -12.31 21.38
C ALA A 270 -25.19 -11.35 20.17
N PRO A 271 -25.20 -10.02 20.40
CA PRO A 271 -25.23 -9.01 19.35
C PRO A 271 -23.95 -9.02 18.48
N LEU A 272 -24.04 -8.35 17.34
CA LEU A 272 -22.87 -8.15 16.47
C LEU A 272 -21.82 -7.23 17.14
N PRO A 273 -20.55 -7.33 16.70
CA PRO A 273 -19.47 -6.46 17.18
C PRO A 273 -19.82 -4.98 17.03
N SER A 274 -19.38 -4.16 17.99
CA SER A 274 -19.71 -2.74 18.03
C SER A 274 -19.11 -1.96 16.85
N ALA A 275 -19.97 -1.29 16.08
CA ALA A 275 -19.57 -0.37 15.02
C ALA A 275 -18.76 0.81 15.57
N PHE A 276 -19.05 1.26 16.79
CA PHE A 276 -18.28 2.30 17.48
C PHE A 276 -16.84 1.86 17.74
N LEU A 277 -16.62 0.64 18.23
CA LEU A 277 -15.27 0.12 18.47
C LEU A 277 -14.50 -0.09 17.16
N PHE A 278 -15.15 -0.56 16.09
CA PHE A 278 -14.52 -0.61 14.76
C PHE A 278 -14.15 0.78 14.24
N ALA A 279 -15.00 1.79 14.47
CA ALA A 279 -14.71 3.17 14.10
C ALA A 279 -13.49 3.73 14.86
N ILE A 280 -13.33 3.40 16.15
CA ILE A 280 -12.12 3.76 16.91
C ILE A 280 -10.90 3.02 16.33
N HIS A 281 -10.96 1.70 16.17
CA HIS A 281 -9.85 0.91 15.64
C HIS A 281 -9.39 1.42 14.27
N ARG A 282 -10.35 1.73 13.38
CA ARG A 282 -10.09 2.33 12.06
C ARG A 282 -9.23 3.59 12.15
N ARG A 283 -9.51 4.49 13.09
CA ARG A 283 -8.72 5.73 13.26
C ARG A 283 -7.28 5.46 13.65
N PHE A 284 -7.02 4.38 14.39
CA PHE A 284 -5.67 3.97 14.78
C PHE A 284 -4.92 3.21 13.68
N CYS A 285 -5.57 2.73 12.62
CA CYS A 285 -4.97 1.81 11.65
C CYS A 285 -3.72 2.39 10.95
N ASN A 286 -3.75 3.65 10.51
CA ASN A 286 -2.57 4.28 9.89
C ASN A 286 -1.42 4.46 10.91
N SER A 287 -1.72 4.77 12.16
CA SER A 287 -0.72 4.91 13.23
C SER A 287 -0.12 3.56 13.62
N LEU A 288 -0.94 2.53 13.79
CA LEU A 288 -0.50 1.15 14.02
C LEU A 288 0.41 0.68 12.88
N LYS A 289 0.01 0.96 11.64
CA LYS A 289 0.81 0.57 10.48
C LYS A 289 2.15 1.32 10.42
N SER A 290 2.16 2.60 10.78
CA SER A 290 3.39 3.41 10.83
C SER A 290 4.35 2.92 11.92
N LEU A 291 3.84 2.48 13.07
CA LEU A 291 4.63 1.83 14.12
C LEU A 291 5.21 0.48 13.71
N GLU A 292 4.48 -0.32 12.91
CA GLU A 292 4.98 -1.57 12.36
C GLU A 292 6.17 -1.30 11.42
N ILE A 293 6.04 -0.31 10.53
CA ILE A 293 7.11 0.12 9.62
C ILE A 293 8.33 0.61 10.40
N ASP A 294 8.15 1.45 11.43
CA ASP A 294 9.25 1.95 12.26
C ASP A 294 10.04 0.78 12.89
N ARG A 295 9.34 -0.23 13.40
CA ARG A 295 9.96 -1.47 13.92
C ARG A 295 10.68 -2.26 12.84
N GLU A 296 10.12 -2.38 11.65
CA GLU A 296 10.77 -3.06 10.52
C GLU A 296 12.08 -2.36 10.15
N ILE A 297 12.09 -1.02 10.08
CA ILE A 297 13.29 -0.21 9.82
C ILE A 297 14.37 -0.49 10.87
N LEU A 298 14.01 -0.52 12.15
CA LEU A 298 14.93 -0.83 13.24
C LEU A 298 15.49 -2.26 13.14
N SER A 299 14.65 -3.24 12.78
CA SER A 299 15.07 -4.63 12.58
C SER A 299 16.04 -4.79 11.40
N LYS A 300 15.76 -4.14 10.26
CA LYS A 300 16.61 -4.15 9.06
C LYS A 300 17.99 -3.53 9.32
N LYS A 301 18.08 -2.52 10.19
CA LYS A 301 19.38 -1.94 10.62
C LYS A 301 20.23 -2.94 11.39
N SER A 302 19.62 -3.81 12.20
CA SER A 302 20.31 -4.85 12.97
C SER A 302 20.78 -6.02 12.07
N SER A 303 20.03 -6.34 11.00
CA SER A 303 20.33 -7.44 10.08
C SER A 303 21.28 -7.08 8.92
N LYS A 304 21.95 -5.91 8.94
CA LYS A 304 22.90 -5.46 7.89
C LYS A 304 24.24 -6.22 7.89
N ILE A 305 24.20 -7.54 8.12
CA ILE A 305 25.25 -8.46 7.70
C ILE A 305 24.66 -9.34 6.60
N SER A 306 24.47 -8.77 5.42
CA SER A 306 24.22 -9.56 4.21
C SER A 306 25.38 -9.36 3.25
N ILE A 307 26.08 -10.46 2.98
CA ILE A 307 27.24 -10.59 2.11
C ILE A 307 27.03 -9.81 0.81
N GLN A 308 27.88 -8.81 0.55
CA GLN A 308 28.05 -8.24 -0.78
C GLN A 308 28.58 -9.35 -1.69
N TRP A 309 27.67 -10.06 -2.36
CA TRP A 309 28.08 -10.95 -3.45
C TRP A 309 28.71 -10.10 -4.56
N PRO A 310 29.85 -10.49 -5.14
CA PRO A 310 30.61 -9.63 -6.04
C PRO A 310 29.88 -9.44 -7.38
N SER A 311 29.02 -8.42 -7.43
CA SER A 311 28.14 -8.08 -8.55
C SER A 311 28.90 -7.69 -9.83
N ARG A 312 30.15 -7.22 -9.69
CA ARG A 312 31.01 -6.84 -10.83
C ARG A 312 31.48 -8.04 -11.64
N LEU A 313 31.88 -9.14 -10.98
CA LEU A 313 32.38 -10.34 -11.65
C LEU A 313 31.25 -11.09 -12.39
N ARG A 314 30.06 -11.16 -11.80
CA ARG A 314 28.88 -11.78 -12.44
C ARG A 314 28.34 -10.94 -13.60
N LYS A 315 28.37 -9.60 -13.53
CA LYS A 315 28.02 -8.72 -14.66
C LYS A 315 28.98 -8.90 -15.85
N ALA A 316 30.29 -8.97 -15.60
CA ALA A 316 31.29 -9.14 -16.66
C ALA A 316 31.18 -10.51 -17.34
N TRP A 317 30.97 -11.58 -16.56
CA TRP A 317 30.78 -12.93 -17.10
C TRP A 317 29.45 -13.10 -17.84
N SER A 318 28.33 -12.60 -17.29
CA SER A 318 27.01 -12.70 -17.93
C SER A 318 26.91 -11.86 -19.21
N ALA A 319 27.53 -10.67 -19.28
CA ALA A 319 27.50 -9.84 -20.48
C ALA A 319 28.17 -10.51 -21.70
N ARG A 320 29.19 -11.36 -21.47
CA ARG A 320 29.83 -12.12 -22.55
C ARG A 320 29.17 -13.48 -22.78
N ALA A 321 28.85 -14.24 -21.74
CA ALA A 321 28.31 -15.58 -21.91
C ALA A 321 26.84 -15.59 -22.41
N PHE A 322 26.06 -14.59 -22.03
CA PHE A 322 24.62 -14.58 -22.32
C PHE A 322 24.29 -14.42 -23.81
N PRO A 323 24.90 -13.50 -24.58
CA PRO A 323 24.69 -13.45 -26.03
C PRO A 323 25.04 -14.77 -26.73
N TRP A 324 26.14 -15.41 -26.32
CA TRP A 324 26.55 -16.72 -26.85
C TRP A 324 25.54 -17.82 -26.51
N ALA A 325 25.08 -17.89 -25.26
CA ALA A 325 24.06 -18.86 -24.85
C ALA A 325 22.72 -18.62 -25.58
N ARG A 326 22.31 -17.36 -25.74
CA ARG A 326 21.12 -16.95 -26.51
C ARG A 326 21.23 -17.37 -27.97
N TRP A 327 22.40 -17.16 -28.58
CA TRP A 327 22.69 -17.55 -29.95
C TRP A 327 22.69 -19.07 -30.13
N LEU A 328 23.37 -19.82 -29.26
CA LEU A 328 23.34 -21.29 -29.29
C LEU A 328 21.91 -21.83 -29.11
N TRP A 329 21.14 -21.23 -28.20
CA TRP A 329 19.75 -21.58 -27.96
C TRP A 329 18.86 -21.37 -29.19
N SER A 330 19.14 -20.37 -30.03
CA SER A 330 18.37 -20.14 -31.26
C SER A 330 18.49 -21.24 -32.32
N TYR A 331 19.54 -22.07 -32.27
CA TYR A 331 19.66 -23.25 -33.14
C TYR A 331 18.79 -24.43 -32.69
N PHE A 332 18.32 -24.45 -31.44
CA PHE A 332 17.44 -25.50 -30.97
C PHE A 332 16.05 -25.35 -31.59
N PRO A 333 15.43 -26.43 -32.13
CA PRO A 333 14.15 -26.32 -32.83
C PRO A 333 13.06 -25.64 -32.00
N SER A 334 12.25 -24.78 -32.64
CA SER A 334 11.19 -24.00 -31.98
C SER A 334 10.23 -24.86 -31.16
N GLN A 335 9.82 -26.02 -31.68
CA GLN A 335 8.96 -26.98 -30.97
C GLN A 335 9.62 -27.53 -29.69
N GLY A 336 10.92 -27.82 -29.75
CA GLY A 336 11.70 -28.23 -28.59
C GLY A 336 11.79 -27.13 -27.53
N ARG A 337 12.00 -25.87 -27.96
CA ARG A 337 12.04 -24.71 -27.06
C ARG A 337 10.71 -24.48 -26.36
N VAL A 338 9.59 -24.58 -27.08
CA VAL A 338 8.23 -24.52 -26.49
C VAL A 338 8.05 -25.60 -25.42
N TRP A 339 8.48 -26.83 -25.70
CA TRP A 339 8.40 -27.92 -24.73
C TRP A 339 9.21 -27.60 -23.47
N VAL A 340 10.43 -27.07 -23.62
CA VAL A 340 11.26 -26.64 -22.49
C VAL A 340 10.59 -25.53 -21.69
N TYR A 341 10.01 -24.51 -22.33
CA TYR A 341 9.31 -23.44 -21.62
C TYR A 341 8.09 -23.95 -20.86
N ARG A 342 7.29 -24.84 -21.45
CA ARG A 342 6.16 -25.48 -20.75
C ARG A 342 6.62 -26.30 -19.55
N LEU A 343 7.75 -27.01 -19.66
CA LEU A 343 8.35 -27.73 -18.53
C LEU A 343 8.83 -26.78 -17.44
N LEU A 344 9.55 -25.71 -17.79
CA LEU A 344 10.01 -24.69 -16.85
C LEU A 344 8.86 -24.00 -16.12
N LEU A 345 7.74 -23.76 -16.81
CA LEU A 345 6.52 -23.24 -16.19
C LEU A 345 5.93 -24.23 -15.17
N ARG A 346 5.89 -25.53 -15.47
CA ARG A 346 5.44 -26.54 -14.49
C ARG A 346 6.36 -26.59 -13.26
N ILE A 347 7.68 -26.63 -13.48
CA ILE A 347 8.66 -26.65 -12.39
C ILE A 347 8.59 -25.36 -11.56
N GLY A 348 8.54 -24.21 -12.23
CA GLY A 348 8.46 -22.91 -11.56
C GLY A 348 7.21 -22.75 -10.69
N ALA A 349 6.07 -23.30 -11.13
CA ALA A 349 4.83 -23.27 -10.36
C ALA A 349 4.95 -24.09 -9.07
N SER A 350 5.64 -25.22 -9.13
CA SER A 350 5.91 -26.06 -7.97
C SER A 350 6.95 -25.42 -7.03
N MET A 351 8.01 -24.81 -7.55
CA MET A 351 9.09 -24.25 -6.75
C MET A 351 8.77 -22.88 -6.12
N TYR A 352 8.05 -22.02 -6.85
CA TYR A 352 7.94 -20.60 -6.53
C TYR A 352 6.50 -20.11 -6.37
N GLN A 353 5.51 -21.02 -6.47
CA GLN A 353 4.08 -20.69 -6.53
C GLN A 353 3.73 -19.85 -7.78
N LYS A 354 2.43 -19.70 -8.10
CA LYS A 354 1.97 -18.89 -9.25
C LYS A 354 1.43 -17.54 -8.76
N PRO A 355 2.24 -16.47 -8.77
CA PRO A 355 1.80 -15.17 -8.27
C PRO A 355 0.79 -14.48 -9.20
N ASN A 356 0.86 -14.71 -10.51
CA ASN A 356 -0.11 -14.21 -11.48
C ASN A 356 -0.30 -15.22 -12.64
N PHE A 357 -1.31 -14.98 -13.48
CA PHE A 357 -1.71 -15.93 -14.53
C PHE A 357 -0.83 -15.87 -15.80
N TRP A 358 -0.04 -14.82 -15.98
CA TRP A 358 0.68 -14.55 -17.24
C TRP A 358 2.17 -14.24 -17.11
N THR A 359 2.76 -14.08 -15.91
CA THR A 359 4.20 -13.84 -15.69
C THR A 359 4.73 -14.75 -14.59
N GLN A 360 5.47 -15.79 -14.95
CA GLN A 360 5.92 -16.77 -13.98
C GLN A 360 7.43 -16.75 -13.77
N ARG A 361 7.85 -16.80 -12.51
CA ARG A 361 9.24 -17.13 -12.16
C ARG A 361 9.49 -18.60 -12.51
N VAL A 362 10.61 -18.87 -13.16
CA VAL A 362 11.06 -20.23 -13.46
C VAL A 362 12.53 -20.41 -13.03
N PRO A 363 13.06 -21.64 -13.03
CA PRO A 363 14.46 -21.90 -12.70
C PRO A 363 15.46 -21.12 -13.57
N PHE A 364 16.75 -21.19 -13.20
CA PHE A 364 17.86 -20.54 -13.91
C PHE A 364 17.82 -19.00 -13.91
N GLY A 365 17.04 -18.41 -13.01
CA GLY A 365 16.94 -16.95 -12.90
C GLY A 365 16.23 -16.33 -14.10
N LEU A 366 15.16 -16.98 -14.58
CA LEU A 366 14.34 -16.50 -15.69
C LEU A 366 12.93 -16.15 -15.22
N TYR A 367 12.30 -15.28 -15.99
CA TYR A 367 10.87 -15.06 -15.99
C TYR A 367 10.32 -15.39 -17.38
N ILE A 368 9.13 -15.98 -17.40
CA ILE A 368 8.40 -16.24 -18.64
C ILE A 368 7.07 -15.53 -18.53
N LYS A 369 6.86 -14.54 -19.39
CA LYS A 369 5.52 -14.04 -19.70
C LYS A 369 4.89 -14.98 -20.71
N HIS A 370 3.66 -15.43 -20.45
CA HIS A 370 3.01 -16.41 -21.29
C HIS A 370 1.48 -16.28 -21.26
N GLY A 371 0.82 -16.60 -22.37
CA GLY A 371 -0.63 -16.50 -22.46
C GLY A 371 -1.18 -16.92 -23.81
N GLN A 372 -2.48 -17.18 -23.85
CA GLN A 372 -3.20 -17.33 -25.11
C GLN A 372 -3.23 -15.98 -25.84
N LYS A 373 -3.17 -15.99 -27.17
CA LYS A 373 -3.19 -14.83 -28.10
C LYS A 373 -3.50 -13.43 -27.50
N LYS A 374 -2.71 -12.42 -27.89
CA LYS A 374 -2.89 -10.97 -27.57
C LYS A 374 -2.77 -10.54 -26.09
N LEU A 375 -2.43 -11.44 -25.17
CA LEU A 375 -2.18 -11.08 -23.77
C LEU A 375 -0.84 -10.34 -23.54
N ILE A 376 0.15 -10.60 -24.38
CA ILE A 376 1.48 -9.98 -24.29
C ILE A 376 1.59 -8.85 -25.33
N PRO A 377 1.90 -7.61 -24.93
CA PRO A 377 2.10 -6.51 -25.87
C PRO A 377 3.23 -6.83 -26.87
N LYS A 378 2.96 -6.64 -28.16
CA LYS A 378 3.94 -6.92 -29.23
C LYS A 378 5.19 -6.04 -29.12
N GLY A 379 5.03 -4.81 -28.62
CA GLY A 379 6.11 -3.85 -28.41
C GLY A 379 7.08 -4.22 -27.29
N GLU A 380 6.76 -5.16 -26.40
CA GLU A 380 7.61 -5.46 -25.23
C GLU A 380 8.98 -6.05 -25.62
N ALA A 381 9.00 -7.02 -26.54
CA ALA A 381 10.26 -7.65 -26.94
C ALA A 381 11.21 -6.66 -27.67
N PRO A 382 10.73 -5.87 -28.66
CA PRO A 382 11.54 -4.80 -29.26
C PRO A 382 11.97 -3.74 -28.25
N ALA A 383 11.12 -3.36 -27.28
CA ALA A 383 11.48 -2.41 -26.24
C ALA A 383 12.67 -2.89 -25.41
N LEU A 384 12.65 -4.15 -24.97
CA LEU A 384 13.78 -4.75 -24.24
C LEU A 384 15.07 -4.76 -25.06
N GLN A 385 14.96 -4.98 -26.38
CA GLN A 385 16.12 -4.94 -27.29
C GLN A 385 16.69 -3.53 -27.45
N LEU A 386 15.85 -2.51 -27.63
CA LEU A 386 16.29 -1.11 -27.70
C LEU A 386 17.02 -0.70 -26.41
N VAL A 387 16.44 -1.04 -25.26
CA VAL A 387 17.01 -0.74 -23.94
C VAL A 387 18.33 -1.49 -23.73
N GLU A 388 18.44 -2.75 -24.18
CA GLU A 388 19.68 -3.53 -24.13
C GLU A 388 20.80 -2.93 -24.99
N ASN A 389 20.47 -2.48 -26.19
CA ASN A 389 21.46 -2.03 -27.16
C ASN A 389 21.91 -0.58 -26.95
N LEU A 390 21.01 0.29 -26.48
CA LEU A 390 21.21 1.75 -26.53
C LEU A 390 21.36 2.39 -25.15
N THR A 391 21.23 1.62 -24.06
CA THR A 391 21.30 2.17 -22.70
C THR A 391 22.11 1.29 -21.75
N ASN A 392 22.49 1.84 -20.60
CA ASN A 392 23.09 1.09 -19.50
C ASN A 392 22.07 0.71 -18.41
N ILE A 393 20.77 0.86 -18.70
CA ILE A 393 19.69 0.56 -17.77
C ILE A 393 19.72 -0.94 -17.44
N GLN A 394 19.54 -1.24 -16.15
CA GLN A 394 19.34 -2.62 -15.70
C GLN A 394 17.88 -2.99 -15.96
N ALA A 395 17.63 -3.58 -17.12
CA ALA A 395 16.34 -4.13 -17.54
C ALA A 395 16.47 -5.64 -17.79
N PRO A 396 15.36 -6.41 -17.75
CA PRO A 396 15.36 -7.80 -18.19
C PRO A 396 16.00 -7.92 -19.56
N ARG A 397 16.86 -8.93 -19.74
CA ARG A 397 17.42 -9.23 -21.04
C ARG A 397 16.53 -10.24 -21.74
N LEU A 398 16.10 -9.91 -22.95
CA LEU A 398 15.24 -10.80 -23.74
C LEU A 398 16.01 -12.06 -24.10
N VAL A 399 15.59 -13.23 -23.65
CA VAL A 399 16.14 -14.50 -24.14
C VAL A 399 15.51 -14.81 -25.50
N GLU A 400 14.18 -14.76 -25.56
CA GLU A 400 13.41 -15.06 -26.76
C GLU A 400 11.97 -14.53 -26.65
N SER A 401 11.40 -14.16 -27.80
CA SER A 401 9.95 -14.03 -27.99
C SER A 401 9.50 -15.05 -29.02
N LEU A 402 8.54 -15.92 -28.67
CA LEU A 402 8.09 -17.02 -29.51
C LEU A 402 6.57 -17.16 -29.47
N ASP A 403 5.98 -17.42 -30.63
CA ASP A 403 4.56 -17.70 -30.82
C ASP A 403 4.39 -19.10 -31.41
N ASP A 404 3.59 -19.96 -30.75
CA ASP A 404 3.27 -21.32 -31.23
C ASP A 404 1.93 -21.40 -31.98
N GLY A 405 1.35 -20.25 -32.34
CA GLY A 405 0.07 -20.07 -33.03
C GLY A 405 -1.10 -19.86 -32.07
N ASN A 406 -1.06 -20.49 -30.89
CA ASN A 406 -2.10 -20.36 -29.87
C ASN A 406 -1.60 -19.67 -28.58
N TYR A 407 -0.29 -19.72 -28.35
CA TYR A 407 0.35 -19.27 -27.13
C TYR A 407 1.61 -18.46 -27.45
N THR A 408 1.77 -17.34 -26.76
CA THR A 408 2.98 -16.52 -26.86
C THR A 408 3.83 -16.72 -25.61
N TYR A 409 5.14 -16.80 -25.77
CA TYR A 409 6.13 -16.88 -24.70
C TYR A 409 7.15 -15.76 -24.86
N LEU A 410 7.26 -14.91 -23.85
CA LEU A 410 8.30 -13.89 -23.74
C LEU A 410 9.21 -14.27 -22.58
N VAL A 411 10.40 -14.78 -22.92
CA VAL A 411 11.36 -15.33 -21.97
C VAL A 411 12.44 -14.28 -21.72
N MET A 412 12.68 -13.96 -20.45
CA MET A 412 13.58 -12.88 -20.07
C MET A 412 14.34 -13.21 -18.78
N THR A 413 15.47 -12.54 -18.57
CA THR A 413 16.25 -12.72 -17.33
C THR A 413 15.58 -12.06 -16.12
N ARG A 414 15.75 -12.69 -14.95
CA ARG A 414 15.37 -12.12 -13.67
C ARG A 414 16.40 -11.07 -13.22
N LEU A 415 15.91 -9.93 -12.78
CA LEU A 415 16.71 -8.94 -12.06
C LEU A 415 16.74 -9.21 -10.54
N PRO A 416 17.83 -8.85 -9.85
CA PRO A 416 17.87 -8.85 -8.39
C PRO A 416 17.08 -7.67 -7.80
N GLY A 417 16.72 -7.76 -6.52
CA GLY A 417 15.99 -6.72 -5.80
C GLY A 417 14.52 -7.08 -5.53
N GLN A 418 13.84 -6.18 -4.82
CA GLN A 418 12.42 -6.24 -4.50
C GLN A 418 11.68 -5.05 -5.13
N PRO A 419 10.39 -5.18 -5.47
CA PRO A 419 9.59 -4.06 -5.94
C PRO A 419 9.58 -2.89 -4.95
N LEU A 420 9.67 -1.65 -5.46
CA LEU A 420 9.62 -0.42 -4.67
C LEU A 420 8.35 -0.34 -3.81
N MET A 421 7.23 -0.89 -4.28
CA MET A 421 5.98 -1.02 -3.51
C MET A 421 6.19 -1.61 -2.11
N GLN A 422 7.14 -2.55 -1.97
CA GLN A 422 7.43 -3.24 -0.71
C GLN A 422 8.46 -2.49 0.16
N GLU A 423 9.32 -1.67 -0.45
CA GLU A 423 10.44 -1.05 0.27
C GLU A 423 10.23 0.44 0.55
N LEU A 424 9.43 1.15 -0.25
CA LEU A 424 9.26 2.62 -0.23
C LEU A 424 9.04 3.18 1.18
N TYR A 425 8.22 2.50 1.97
CA TYR A 425 7.83 2.95 3.30
C TYR A 425 8.92 2.73 4.36
N THR A 426 9.85 1.82 4.11
CA THR A 426 11.02 1.57 4.96
C THR A 426 12.25 2.37 4.53
N MET A 427 12.23 3.00 3.35
CA MET A 427 13.31 3.84 2.87
C MET A 427 13.36 5.18 3.60
N SER A 428 14.57 5.58 4.01
CA SER A 428 14.87 6.91 4.56
C SER A 428 14.80 8.01 3.49
N TYR A 429 14.70 9.28 3.90
CA TYR A 429 14.72 10.41 2.95
C TYR A 429 15.97 10.44 2.06
N PRO A 430 17.21 10.25 2.58
CA PRO A 430 18.39 10.20 1.71
C PRO A 430 18.35 9.04 0.70
N GLU A 431 17.80 7.88 1.08
CA GLU A 431 17.62 6.75 0.15
C GLU A 431 16.57 7.08 -0.93
N ARG A 432 15.47 7.74 -0.57
CA ARG A 432 14.46 8.21 -1.54
C ARG A 432 15.05 9.23 -2.52
N THR A 433 15.82 10.20 -2.03
CA THR A 433 16.53 11.16 -2.88
C THR A 433 17.57 10.49 -3.79
N ALA A 434 18.34 9.53 -3.27
CA ALA A 434 19.28 8.76 -4.08
C ALA A 434 18.55 7.95 -5.17
N LEU A 435 17.40 7.36 -4.84
CA LEU A 435 16.55 6.65 -5.79
C LEU A 435 15.97 7.59 -6.84
N ALA A 436 15.45 8.76 -6.46
CA ALA A 436 14.95 9.76 -7.40
C ALA A 436 16.04 10.18 -8.40
N ASN A 437 17.26 10.39 -7.92
CA ASN A 437 18.41 10.67 -8.77
C ASN A 437 18.75 9.52 -9.73
N ASP A 438 18.69 8.26 -9.27
CA ASP A 438 18.91 7.09 -10.12
C ASP A 438 17.81 6.93 -11.19
N LEU A 439 16.54 7.11 -10.80
CA LEU A 439 15.39 7.10 -11.70
C LEU A 439 15.48 8.21 -12.74
N ARG A 440 15.88 9.43 -12.34
CA ARG A 440 16.08 10.55 -13.28
C ARG A 440 17.12 10.19 -14.34
N LYS A 441 18.25 9.59 -13.95
CA LYS A 441 19.28 9.10 -14.90
C LYS A 441 18.75 7.97 -15.78
N CYS A 442 17.86 7.12 -15.28
CA CYS A 442 17.20 6.07 -16.05
C CYS A 442 16.29 6.67 -17.12
N VAL A 443 15.37 7.55 -16.73
CA VAL A 443 14.44 8.25 -17.64
C VAL A 443 15.21 9.05 -18.69
N GLN A 444 16.27 9.76 -18.31
CA GLN A 444 17.12 10.50 -19.25
C GLN A 444 17.81 9.61 -20.29
N GLN A 445 18.15 8.35 -19.94
CA GLN A 445 18.69 7.39 -20.90
C GLN A 445 17.60 6.89 -21.86
N LEU A 446 16.40 6.58 -21.36
CA LEU A 446 15.27 6.20 -22.21
C LEU A 446 14.95 7.31 -23.22
N LYS A 447 14.85 8.56 -22.76
CA LYS A 447 14.56 9.73 -23.62
C LYS A 447 15.61 9.99 -24.72
N LYS A 448 16.77 9.34 -24.67
CA LYS A 448 17.84 9.44 -25.69
C LYS A 448 17.77 8.35 -26.75
N ILE A 449 16.93 7.33 -26.57
CA ILE A 449 16.69 6.33 -27.62
C ILE A 449 16.00 7.03 -28.80
N PRO A 450 16.61 7.02 -30.01
CA PRO A 450 16.03 7.67 -31.16
C PRO A 450 14.81 6.89 -31.67
N ASN A 451 13.77 7.61 -32.10
CA ASN A 451 12.71 7.01 -32.88
C ASN A 451 13.19 6.85 -34.33
N THR A 452 13.33 5.60 -34.79
CA THR A 452 13.68 5.28 -36.17
C THR A 452 12.48 4.86 -37.00
N ASN A 453 11.28 4.90 -36.43
CA ASN A 453 10.03 4.56 -37.09
C ASN A 453 9.43 5.80 -37.78
N GLU A 454 8.57 5.58 -38.76
CA GLU A 454 7.83 6.65 -39.44
C GLU A 454 6.82 7.36 -38.52
N PRO A 455 6.00 6.65 -37.72
CA PRO A 455 5.05 7.32 -36.83
C PRO A 455 5.76 7.97 -35.63
N ALA A 456 5.32 9.17 -35.25
CA ALA A 456 5.86 9.87 -34.09
C ALA A 456 5.55 9.13 -32.80
N ILE A 457 4.29 8.74 -32.58
CA ILE A 457 3.82 8.07 -31.37
C ILE A 457 3.43 6.62 -31.73
N CYS A 458 4.24 5.68 -31.27
CA CYS A 458 4.13 4.26 -31.62
C CYS A 458 4.77 3.38 -30.55
N ASP A 459 4.55 2.07 -30.64
CA ASP A 459 5.31 1.11 -29.84
C ASP A 459 6.80 1.08 -30.26
N ALA A 460 7.61 0.28 -29.58
CA ALA A 460 9.04 0.17 -29.85
C ALA A 460 9.41 -0.31 -31.27
N ASN A 461 8.47 -0.80 -32.07
CA ASN A 461 8.68 -1.30 -33.42
C ASN A 461 7.75 -0.63 -34.45
N GLY A 462 7.26 0.59 -34.15
CA GLY A 462 6.46 1.40 -35.07
C GLY A 462 4.98 1.02 -35.15
N GLY A 463 4.51 0.07 -34.34
CA GLY A 463 3.12 -0.38 -34.29
C GLY A 463 2.23 0.42 -33.32
N PRO A 464 0.96 0.00 -33.15
CA PRO A 464 0.05 0.60 -32.18
C PRO A 464 0.59 0.50 -30.75
N VAL A 465 0.47 1.58 -29.98
CA VAL A 465 0.84 1.61 -28.57
C VAL A 465 -0.13 0.79 -27.73
N PHE A 466 0.40 0.07 -26.74
CA PHE A 466 -0.38 -0.54 -25.67
C PHE A 466 -0.18 0.26 -24.38
N ASP A 467 -1.25 0.74 -23.75
CA ASP A 467 -1.15 1.43 -22.46
C ASP A 467 -2.50 1.35 -21.72
N TYR A 468 -2.48 1.00 -20.43
CA TYR A 468 -3.67 0.89 -19.59
C TYR A 468 -4.51 2.19 -19.48
N ARG A 469 -3.93 3.35 -19.79
CA ARG A 469 -4.59 4.67 -19.81
C ARG A 469 -5.42 4.88 -21.08
N LEU A 470 -5.15 4.14 -22.15
CA LEU A 470 -5.83 4.29 -23.44
C LEU A 470 -7.19 3.56 -23.47
N PRO A 471 -8.18 4.09 -24.20
CA PRO A 471 -9.44 3.38 -24.41
C PRO A 471 -9.17 2.04 -25.09
N GLY A 472 -9.67 0.94 -24.50
CA GLY A 472 -9.41 -0.40 -25.03
C GLY A 472 -7.96 -0.87 -24.93
N ARG A 473 -7.09 -0.11 -24.26
CA ARG A 473 -5.65 -0.36 -24.03
C ARG A 473 -4.75 -0.38 -25.26
N LEU A 474 -5.29 -0.10 -26.45
CA LEU A 474 -4.54 -0.06 -27.71
C LEU A 474 -4.92 1.20 -28.49
N GLY A 475 -3.94 1.87 -29.09
CA GLY A 475 -4.17 3.06 -29.92
C GLY A 475 -3.07 3.27 -30.95
N GLY A 476 -3.40 3.97 -32.03
CA GLY A 476 -2.42 4.35 -33.05
C GLY A 476 -1.98 3.21 -33.98
N PRO A 477 -0.77 3.28 -34.58
CA PRO A 477 0.24 4.32 -34.39
C PRO A 477 -0.25 5.70 -34.87
N PHE A 478 0.35 6.78 -34.35
CA PHE A 478 -0.02 8.16 -34.70
C PHE A 478 1.17 8.90 -35.32
N HIS A 479 0.92 9.68 -36.37
CA HIS A 479 1.96 10.45 -37.05
C HIS A 479 2.31 11.74 -36.30
N SER A 480 1.44 12.20 -35.40
CA SER A 480 1.66 13.43 -34.66
C SER A 480 1.01 13.41 -33.26
N GLU A 481 1.46 14.30 -32.38
CA GLU A 481 0.86 14.51 -31.05
C GLU A 481 -0.60 15.01 -31.11
N PRO A 482 -0.99 15.92 -32.03
CA PRO A 482 -2.40 16.28 -32.20
C PRO A 482 -3.31 15.08 -32.49
N GLU A 483 -2.90 14.16 -33.37
CA GLU A 483 -3.68 12.94 -33.65
C GLU A 483 -3.86 12.07 -32.40
N PHE A 484 -2.80 11.96 -31.59
CA PHE A 484 -2.86 11.25 -30.31
C PHE A 484 -3.78 11.96 -29.30
N ASN A 485 -3.70 13.29 -29.21
CA ASN A 485 -4.55 14.09 -28.34
C ASN A 485 -6.03 13.97 -28.72
N ASP A 486 -6.35 14.00 -30.02
CA ASP A 486 -7.71 13.80 -30.54
C ASP A 486 -8.25 12.40 -30.21
N PHE A 487 -7.38 11.39 -30.17
CA PHE A 487 -7.76 10.04 -29.77
C PHE A 487 -8.06 9.91 -28.27
N ILE A 488 -7.24 10.52 -27.40
CA ILE A 488 -7.40 10.38 -25.94
C ILE A 488 -8.41 11.36 -25.34
N ILE A 489 -8.65 12.52 -25.98
CA ILE A 489 -9.58 13.57 -25.54
C ILE A 489 -10.91 13.43 -26.30
N THR A 490 -11.84 12.69 -25.75
CA THR A 490 -13.10 12.39 -26.45
C THR A 490 -14.22 13.40 -26.22
N GLN A 491 -13.96 14.46 -25.45
CA GLN A 491 -14.92 15.53 -25.20
C GLN A 491 -14.16 16.85 -25.19
N ASP A 492 -14.53 17.80 -26.05
CA ASP A 492 -13.78 19.06 -26.20
C ASP A 492 -13.72 19.89 -24.91
N ARG A 493 -14.73 19.80 -24.04
CA ARG A 493 -14.72 20.44 -22.71
C ARG A 493 -13.57 19.98 -21.79
N LEU A 494 -12.91 18.87 -22.12
CA LEU A 494 -11.76 18.33 -21.38
C LEU A 494 -10.42 18.77 -21.98
N ARG A 495 -10.42 19.51 -23.09
CA ARG A 495 -9.20 20.13 -23.61
C ARG A 495 -8.71 21.21 -22.65
N ASP A 496 -7.41 21.21 -22.41
CA ASP A 496 -6.68 22.17 -21.59
C ASP A 496 -5.63 22.87 -22.47
N PRO A 497 -5.26 24.14 -22.22
CA PRO A 497 -4.21 24.83 -22.96
C PRO A 497 -2.89 24.06 -23.08
N CYS A 498 -2.57 23.19 -22.12
CA CYS A 498 -1.35 22.37 -22.20
C CYS A 498 -1.35 21.42 -23.42
N HIS A 499 -2.50 20.97 -23.92
CA HIS A 499 -2.58 20.08 -25.10
C HIS A 499 -2.22 20.77 -26.43
N ALA A 500 -2.13 22.11 -26.44
CA ALA A 500 -1.68 22.87 -27.60
C ALA A 500 -0.16 23.15 -27.57
N ARG A 501 0.53 22.77 -26.49
CA ARG A 501 2.00 22.86 -26.41
C ARG A 501 2.63 21.81 -27.32
N HIS A 502 3.84 22.09 -27.77
CA HIS A 502 4.63 21.12 -28.52
C HIS A 502 5.56 20.37 -27.57
N HIS A 503 5.30 19.09 -27.35
CA HIS A 503 6.13 18.25 -26.50
C HIS A 503 7.13 17.46 -27.33
N LYS A 504 8.29 17.19 -26.75
CA LYS A 504 9.26 16.32 -27.41
C LYS A 504 8.74 14.88 -27.37
N ILE A 505 8.68 14.23 -28.52
CA ILE A 505 8.40 12.80 -28.58
C ILE A 505 9.67 12.01 -28.26
N CYS A 506 9.58 11.11 -27.30
CA CYS A 506 10.73 10.35 -26.81
C CYS A 506 10.32 8.94 -26.38
N PHE A 507 11.29 8.03 -26.31
CA PHE A 507 11.03 6.69 -25.80
C PHE A 507 10.78 6.76 -24.28
N THR A 508 9.62 6.26 -23.85
CA THR A 508 9.19 6.18 -22.45
C THR A 508 8.92 4.73 -22.08
N HIS A 509 9.03 4.43 -20.79
CA HIS A 509 8.60 3.14 -20.25
C HIS A 509 7.07 3.08 -20.13
N ALA A 510 6.42 4.21 -19.82
CA ALA A 510 4.96 4.37 -19.73
C ALA A 510 4.28 3.40 -18.73
N ASP A 511 5.03 2.88 -17.76
CA ASP A 511 4.47 2.09 -16.65
C ASP A 511 5.45 1.97 -15.47
N LEU A 512 6.13 3.07 -15.11
CA LEU A 512 7.04 3.13 -13.97
C LEU A 512 6.28 3.17 -12.62
N ASN A 513 5.32 2.27 -12.41
CA ASN A 513 4.63 2.13 -11.14
C ASN A 513 5.55 1.45 -10.08
N PRO A 514 5.22 1.54 -8.78
CA PRO A 514 6.06 0.98 -7.71
C PRO A 514 6.34 -0.53 -7.80
N ASN A 515 5.54 -1.31 -8.54
CA ASN A 515 5.79 -2.75 -8.71
C ASN A 515 6.88 -3.03 -9.76
N ASN A 516 7.08 -2.09 -10.69
CA ASN A 516 7.98 -2.23 -11.83
C ASN A 516 9.39 -1.64 -11.58
N ILE A 517 9.57 -0.93 -10.46
CA ILE A 517 10.86 -0.39 -10.02
C ILE A 517 11.45 -1.34 -8.98
N LEU A 518 12.62 -1.92 -9.24
CA LEU A 518 13.29 -2.84 -8.32
C LEU A 518 14.36 -2.13 -7.49
N ILE A 519 14.34 -2.37 -6.19
CA ILE A 519 15.25 -1.80 -5.20
C ILE A 519 16.15 -2.89 -4.62
N HIS A 520 17.41 -2.56 -4.41
CA HIS A 520 18.36 -3.40 -3.68
C HIS A 520 19.26 -2.50 -2.83
N ALA A 521 19.30 -2.74 -1.53
CA ALA A 521 20.08 -1.94 -0.57
C ALA A 521 19.83 -0.42 -0.69
N GLY A 522 18.55 -0.01 -0.77
CA GLY A 522 18.15 1.40 -0.83
C GLY A 522 18.45 2.11 -2.15
N ARG A 523 18.86 1.39 -3.20
CA ARG A 523 19.21 1.94 -4.52
C ARG A 523 18.45 1.24 -5.64
N LEU A 524 18.36 1.91 -6.80
CA LEU A 524 17.76 1.32 -8.00
C LEU A 524 18.58 0.10 -8.44
N SER A 525 17.94 -1.06 -8.43
CA SER A 525 18.51 -2.33 -8.91
C SER A 525 18.18 -2.58 -10.38
N GLY A 526 17.00 -2.13 -10.81
CA GLY A 526 16.57 -2.18 -12.20
C GLY A 526 15.10 -1.85 -12.38
N VAL A 527 14.66 -1.86 -13.64
CA VAL A 527 13.28 -1.57 -14.05
C VAL A 527 12.78 -2.76 -14.88
N VAL A 528 11.54 -3.18 -14.66
CA VAL A 528 10.91 -4.32 -15.33
C VAL A 528 9.57 -3.93 -15.95
N ASP A 529 9.03 -4.82 -16.80
CA ASP A 529 7.71 -4.67 -17.43
C ASP A 529 7.61 -3.54 -18.47
N PHE A 530 8.31 -3.71 -19.59
CA PHE A 530 8.31 -2.79 -20.73
C PHE A 530 7.10 -3.00 -21.67
N GLY A 531 6.00 -3.57 -21.16
CA GLY A 531 4.82 -3.89 -21.96
C GLY A 531 4.14 -2.66 -22.56
N CYS A 532 4.19 -1.52 -21.85
CA CYS A 532 3.65 -0.24 -22.30
C CYS A 532 4.68 0.65 -23.01
N ALA A 533 5.95 0.22 -23.08
CA ALA A 533 7.04 1.07 -23.55
C ALA A 533 6.89 1.40 -25.04
N GLY A 534 7.19 2.64 -25.38
CA GLY A 534 7.03 3.17 -26.74
C GLY A 534 7.48 4.61 -26.84
N PHE A 535 7.20 5.23 -27.99
CA PHE A 535 7.46 6.64 -28.24
C PHE A 535 6.22 7.46 -27.90
N PHE A 536 6.35 8.38 -26.95
CA PHE A 536 5.26 9.21 -26.43
C PHE A 536 5.76 10.64 -26.18
N PRO A 537 4.84 11.62 -25.99
CA PRO A 537 5.20 12.91 -25.44
C PRO A 537 5.99 12.79 -24.12
N ASP A 538 6.96 13.67 -23.91
CA ASP A 538 7.91 13.57 -22.80
C ASP A 538 7.31 13.73 -21.40
N TYR A 539 6.11 14.32 -21.30
CA TYR A 539 5.29 14.39 -20.08
C TYR A 539 4.65 13.04 -19.72
N TRP A 540 4.46 12.14 -20.71
CA TRP A 540 3.70 10.90 -20.54
C TRP A 540 4.30 10.00 -19.46
N GLU A 541 5.62 9.94 -19.36
CA GLU A 541 6.30 9.16 -18.31
C GLU A 541 5.89 9.63 -16.89
N TYR A 542 5.79 10.94 -16.68
CA TYR A 542 5.43 11.52 -15.39
C TYR A 542 3.94 11.32 -15.08
N THR A 543 3.06 11.70 -16.01
CA THR A 543 1.62 11.60 -15.79
C THR A 543 1.16 10.15 -15.65
N LYS A 544 1.79 9.25 -16.41
CA LYS A 544 1.53 7.82 -16.35
C LYS A 544 2.03 7.16 -15.06
N ALA A 545 3.16 7.61 -14.50
CA ALA A 545 3.57 7.15 -13.18
C ALA A 545 2.56 7.54 -12.10
N MET A 546 1.89 8.69 -12.24
CA MET A 546 0.81 9.10 -11.33
C MET A 546 -0.51 8.38 -11.60
N PHE A 547 -0.74 7.88 -12.80
CA PHE A 547 -1.93 7.12 -13.16
C PHE A 547 -2.00 5.78 -12.39
N GLY A 548 -3.16 5.45 -11.81
CA GLY A 548 -3.33 4.20 -11.05
C GLY A 548 -2.67 4.20 -9.66
N THR A 549 -2.08 5.32 -9.23
CA THR A 549 -1.68 5.56 -7.84
C THR A 549 -2.76 6.10 -6.87
N PRO A 550 -4.07 6.26 -7.21
CA PRO A 550 -5.04 6.73 -6.22
C PRO A 550 -5.07 5.80 -5.01
N GLY A 551 -4.83 6.34 -3.82
CA GLY A 551 -4.83 5.60 -2.56
C GLY A 551 -3.45 5.15 -2.07
N LEU A 552 -2.38 5.33 -2.86
CA LEU A 552 -1.03 5.34 -2.30
C LEU A 552 -0.83 6.61 -1.47
N ASP A 553 -0.24 6.47 -0.28
CA ASP A 553 0.29 7.59 0.49
C ASP A 553 1.20 8.48 -0.38
N SER A 554 1.31 9.77 -0.03
CA SER A 554 2.03 10.80 -0.82
C SER A 554 3.52 10.52 -1.04
N SER A 555 4.07 9.49 -0.39
CA SER A 555 5.45 9.04 -0.54
C SER A 555 5.87 8.75 -2.00
N PHE A 556 5.04 8.07 -2.80
CA PHE A 556 5.39 7.74 -4.19
C PHE A 556 5.24 8.94 -5.14
N PRO A 557 4.12 9.69 -5.10
CA PRO A 557 4.02 10.95 -5.84
C PRO A 557 5.18 11.91 -5.54
N ALA A 558 5.54 12.11 -4.26
CA ALA A 558 6.65 12.98 -3.87
C ALA A 558 8.00 12.51 -4.44
N LEU A 559 8.23 11.19 -4.49
CA LEU A 559 9.44 10.63 -5.14
C LEU A 559 9.49 10.99 -6.63
N PHE A 560 8.36 10.87 -7.35
CA PHE A 560 8.30 11.17 -8.78
C PHE A 560 8.33 12.66 -9.08
N GLU A 561 7.72 13.50 -8.23
CA GLU A 561 7.90 14.94 -8.26
C GLU A 561 9.38 15.30 -8.11
N GLU A 562 10.13 14.62 -7.23
CA GLU A 562 11.58 14.82 -7.15
C GLU A 562 12.28 14.41 -8.46
N VAL A 563 11.90 13.28 -9.09
CA VAL A 563 12.48 12.82 -10.37
C VAL A 563 12.34 13.87 -11.47
N PHE A 564 11.15 14.46 -11.63
CA PHE A 564 10.82 15.37 -12.74
C PHE A 564 10.91 16.88 -12.38
N GLY A 565 11.05 17.22 -11.11
CA GLY A 565 11.01 18.60 -10.61
C GLY A 565 9.62 19.22 -10.79
N ASP A 566 9.57 20.54 -10.98
CA ASP A 566 8.32 21.29 -11.21
C ASP A 566 7.75 21.12 -12.64
N SER A 567 8.26 20.17 -13.42
CA SER A 567 7.83 19.96 -14.81
C SER A 567 6.48 19.24 -14.89
N TYR A 568 5.71 19.56 -15.93
CA TYR A 568 4.50 18.83 -16.35
C TYR A 568 3.30 18.84 -15.38
N ARG A 569 3.20 19.84 -14.49
CA ARG A 569 2.05 19.97 -13.55
C ARG A 569 0.72 20.21 -14.27
N ASP A 570 0.72 21.09 -15.26
CA ASP A 570 -0.49 21.39 -16.05
C ASP A 570 -0.97 20.16 -16.81
N GLU A 571 -0.03 19.41 -17.40
CA GLU A 571 -0.28 18.16 -18.11
C GLU A 571 -0.85 17.08 -17.17
N LEU A 572 -0.34 16.99 -15.93
CA LEU A 572 -0.89 16.08 -14.92
C LEU A 572 -2.31 16.47 -14.52
N ASP A 573 -2.60 17.75 -14.35
CA ASP A 573 -3.94 18.22 -13.99
C ASP A 573 -4.94 18.05 -15.13
N ALA A 574 -4.52 18.26 -16.38
CA ALA A 574 -5.30 17.94 -17.56
C ALA A 574 -5.60 16.43 -17.65
N GLU A 575 -4.59 15.58 -17.44
CA GLU A 575 -4.74 14.12 -17.39
C GLU A 575 -5.72 13.69 -16.29
N ARG A 576 -5.62 14.26 -15.08
CA ARG A 576 -6.55 13.98 -13.98
C ARG A 576 -8.01 14.33 -14.33
N LYS A 577 -8.26 15.39 -15.09
CA LYS A 577 -9.61 15.72 -15.59
C LYS A 577 -10.11 14.60 -16.50
N LEU A 578 -9.26 14.08 -17.39
CA LEU A 578 -9.60 12.97 -18.29
C LEU A 578 -9.88 11.66 -17.53
N TRP A 579 -9.11 11.36 -16.48
CA TRP A 579 -9.30 10.14 -15.66
C TRP A 579 -10.64 10.12 -14.93
N ARG A 580 -11.17 11.28 -14.50
CA ARG A 580 -12.45 11.36 -13.77
C ARG A 580 -13.67 11.02 -14.63
N VAL A 581 -13.62 11.37 -15.91
CA VAL A 581 -14.73 11.11 -16.85
C VAL A 581 -14.68 9.66 -17.37
N ARG A 582 -13.51 9.04 -17.33
CA ARG A 582 -13.29 7.64 -17.67
C ARG A 582 -12.61 6.92 -16.51
N PRO A 583 -13.35 6.60 -15.42
CA PRO A 583 -12.79 5.74 -14.39
C PRO A 583 -12.39 4.43 -15.05
N THR A 584 -11.09 4.23 -15.18
CA THR A 584 -10.46 3.03 -15.74
C THR A 584 -10.32 2.05 -14.60
N PHE A 585 -11.44 1.43 -14.20
CA PHE A 585 -11.46 0.27 -13.33
C PHE A 585 -12.49 -0.73 -13.83
#